data_AF-A0A6P0NNF6-F1
#
_entry.id   AF-A0A6P0NNF6-F1
#
_cell.length_a   1.000
_cell.length_b   1.000
_cell.length_c   1.000
_cell.angle_alpha   90.00
_cell.angle_beta   90.00
_cell.angle_gamma   90.00
#
_symmetry.space_group_name_H-M   'P 1'
#
loop_
_entity.id
_entity.type
_entity.pdbx_description
1 polymer ?
#
loop_
_entity_poly.entity_id
_entity_poly.type
_entity_poly.pdbx_seq_one_letter_code
_entity_poly.pdbx_strand_id
1 'polypeptide(L)'
;MLSSEYLYPASIFQTTIVGYGRYGKNYIGTKYAKNGYFWEIVSIVDPVITSSLFADSILGQNQPQTYLFQSFRQWHDNYFKYLNNQQKARQVIEIALKPELVYEQVMLYIEAGVKHFILPKPIVINKQEMLQIAEIIHKYEIKAAVASQWYYSDFPKFIK
;
A
#
# COMPACT_ATOMS: atom_id res chain seq x y z
N MET A 1 28.49 -32.11 -1.42
CA MET A 1 28.38 -30.87 -0.62
C MET A 1 27.22 -30.08 -1.18
N LEU A 2 26.07 -30.11 -0.49
CA LEU A 2 24.91 -29.29 -0.81
C LEU A 2 25.12 -27.94 -0.14
N SER A 3 25.51 -26.92 -0.90
CA SER A 3 25.48 -25.55 -0.39
C SER A 3 24.03 -25.10 -0.38
N SER A 4 23.48 -24.98 0.83
CA SER A 4 22.16 -24.43 1.11
C SER A 4 22.01 -23.05 0.47
N GLU A 5 21.32 -22.97 -0.66
CA GLU A 5 20.61 -21.77 -1.04
C GLU A 5 19.61 -21.48 0.08
N TYR A 6 19.91 -20.50 0.92
CA TYR A 6 18.90 -19.87 1.74
C TYR A 6 17.94 -19.15 0.80
N LEU A 7 16.99 -19.91 0.25
CA LEU A 7 15.77 -19.41 -0.36
C LEU A 7 15.01 -18.69 0.76
N TYR A 8 15.35 -17.44 1.02
CA TYR A 8 14.39 -16.52 1.61
C TYR A 8 13.17 -16.57 0.69
N PRO A 9 11.99 -16.99 1.15
CA PRO A 9 10.80 -16.91 0.31
C PRO A 9 10.69 -15.45 -0.09
N ALA A 10 10.79 -15.17 -1.39
CA ALA A 10 10.60 -13.83 -1.90
C ALA A 10 9.32 -13.27 -1.26
N SER A 11 9.39 -12.05 -0.71
CA SER A 11 8.22 -11.37 -0.16
C SER A 11 7.05 -11.57 -1.14
N ILE A 12 5.94 -12.13 -0.66
CA ILE A 12 4.85 -12.54 -1.57
C ILE A 12 4.20 -11.29 -2.19
N PHE A 13 4.22 -10.17 -1.46
CA PHE A 13 3.66 -8.88 -1.88
C PHE A 13 4.63 -7.73 -1.61
N GLN A 14 4.65 -6.78 -2.54
CA GLN A 14 5.44 -5.56 -2.54
C GLN A 14 4.50 -4.35 -2.44
N THR A 15 4.60 -3.61 -1.35
CA THR A 15 3.64 -2.56 -1.02
C THR A 15 4.18 -1.17 -1.34
N THR A 16 3.34 -0.37 -1.96
CA THR A 16 3.50 1.09 -2.02
C THR A 16 2.48 1.74 -1.09
N ILE A 17 2.94 2.60 -0.19
CA ILE A 17 2.06 3.42 0.66
C ILE A 17 1.76 4.72 -0.08
N VAL A 18 0.48 5.07 -0.22
CA VAL A 18 0.05 6.36 -0.80
C VAL A 18 -0.52 7.24 0.29
N GLY A 19 0.15 8.35 0.58
CA GLY A 19 -0.10 9.19 1.74
C GLY A 19 0.77 8.78 2.93
N TYR A 20 1.73 9.62 3.27
CA TYR A 20 2.67 9.41 4.38
C TYR A 20 2.60 10.54 5.42
N GLY A 21 1.40 11.09 5.59
CA GLY A 21 1.04 11.95 6.72
C GLY A 21 0.99 11.18 8.05
N ARG A 22 0.35 11.76 9.08
CA ARG A 22 0.34 11.20 10.44
C ARG A 22 -0.08 9.73 10.50
N TYR A 23 -1.15 9.34 9.81
CA TYR A 23 -1.64 7.96 9.84
C TYR A 23 -0.70 7.00 9.09
N GLY A 24 -0.32 7.37 7.86
CA GLY A 24 0.65 6.64 7.04
C GLY A 24 1.97 6.41 7.78
N LYS A 25 2.55 7.47 8.37
CA LYS A 25 3.81 7.40 9.13
C LYS A 25 3.70 6.56 10.40
N ASN A 26 2.71 6.82 11.25
CA ASN A 26 2.70 6.29 12.62
C ASN A 26 2.04 4.91 12.76
N TYR A 27 1.18 4.50 11.82
CA TYR A 27 0.43 3.25 11.92
C TYR A 27 0.74 2.29 10.76
N ILE A 28 0.72 2.78 9.52
CA ILE A 28 0.98 1.93 8.36
C ILE A 28 2.49 1.68 8.21
N GLY A 29 3.32 2.72 8.28
CA GLY A 29 4.77 2.58 8.21
C GLY A 29 5.32 1.71 9.34
N THR A 30 4.79 1.85 10.56
CA THR A 30 5.19 1.02 11.70
C THR A 30 4.80 -0.46 11.54
N LYS A 31 3.72 -0.77 10.81
CA LYS A 31 3.35 -2.15 10.44
C LYS A 31 4.46 -2.80 9.61
N TYR A 32 4.95 -2.09 8.59
CA TYR A 32 5.98 -2.59 7.66
C TYR A 32 7.40 -2.55 8.23
N ALA A 33 7.63 -1.79 9.30
CA ALA A 33 8.92 -1.74 9.99
C ALA A 33 9.17 -2.95 10.92
N LYS A 34 8.17 -3.81 11.16
CA LYS A 34 8.30 -4.94 12.09
C LYS A 34 9.21 -6.03 11.54
N ASN A 35 10.17 -6.46 12.35
CA ASN A 35 11.02 -7.61 12.03
C ASN A 35 10.17 -8.86 11.73
N GLY A 36 10.46 -9.53 10.62
CA GLY A 36 9.74 -10.73 10.20
C GLY A 36 8.36 -10.48 9.60
N TYR A 37 7.96 -9.23 9.34
CA TYR A 37 6.74 -8.96 8.57
C TYR A 37 6.93 -9.47 7.13
N PHE A 38 5.94 -10.20 6.63
CA PHE A 38 6.06 -11.02 5.43
C PHE A 38 5.82 -10.24 4.11
N TRP A 39 5.36 -8.99 4.19
CA TRP A 39 5.24 -8.11 3.04
C TRP A 39 6.40 -7.14 3.00
N GLU A 40 6.92 -6.92 1.80
CA GLU A 40 7.97 -5.93 1.55
C GLU A 40 7.34 -4.56 1.32
N ILE A 41 7.92 -3.55 1.94
CA ILE A 41 7.67 -2.15 1.60
C ILE A 41 8.67 -1.72 0.53
N VAL A 42 8.16 -1.32 -0.63
CA VAL A 42 9.02 -0.92 -1.77
C VAL A 42 9.06 0.58 -1.97
N SER A 43 7.93 1.27 -1.75
CA SER A 43 7.89 2.71 -1.97
C SER A 43 6.84 3.45 -1.17
N ILE A 44 7.02 4.78 -1.12
CA ILE A 44 6.06 5.75 -0.58
C ILE A 44 5.78 6.77 -1.68
N VAL A 45 4.49 7.11 -1.83
CA VAL A 45 4.01 8.19 -2.68
C VAL A 45 3.32 9.23 -1.82
N ASP A 46 3.93 10.39 -1.65
CA ASP A 46 3.35 11.51 -0.91
C ASP A 46 3.97 12.84 -1.37
N PRO A 47 3.17 13.88 -1.68
CA PRO A 47 3.68 15.12 -2.27
C PRO A 47 4.65 15.91 -1.39
N VAL A 48 4.64 15.68 -0.08
CA VAL A 48 5.53 16.38 0.86
C VAL A 48 6.63 15.47 1.42
N ILE A 49 6.76 14.23 0.92
CA ILE A 49 7.81 13.33 1.38
C ILE A 49 9.19 13.85 1.00
N THR A 50 10.11 13.78 1.96
CA THR A 50 11.53 14.08 1.79
C THR A 50 12.36 13.01 2.49
N SER A 51 13.62 12.88 2.09
CA SER A 51 14.54 11.92 2.72
C SER A 51 14.70 12.16 4.22
N SER A 52 14.74 13.42 4.66
CA SER A 52 14.80 13.77 6.08
C SER A 52 13.54 13.35 6.82
N LEU A 53 12.35 13.72 6.32
CA LEU A 53 11.08 13.35 6.96
C LEU A 53 10.88 11.84 7.04
N PHE A 54 11.35 11.12 6.02
CA PHE A 54 11.31 9.66 5.98
C PHE A 54 12.30 9.04 6.97
N ALA A 55 13.56 9.49 6.98
CA ALA A 55 14.60 9.02 7.89
C ALA A 55 14.21 9.20 9.38
N ASP A 56 13.43 10.24 9.69
CA ASP A 56 12.89 10.48 11.03
C ASP A 56 11.65 9.62 11.38
N SER A 57 11.24 8.70 10.50
CA SER A 57 10.15 7.76 10.75
C SER A 57 10.68 6.40 11.17
N ILE A 58 9.88 5.66 11.96
CA ILE A 58 10.22 4.28 12.35
C ILE A 58 10.49 3.42 11.10
N LEU A 59 9.68 3.58 10.04
CA LEU A 59 9.92 2.87 8.78
C LEU A 59 11.25 3.28 8.14
N GLY A 60 11.58 4.56 8.05
CA GLY A 60 12.83 5.00 7.42
C GLY A 60 14.08 4.61 8.21
N GLN A 61 13.99 4.51 9.53
CA GLN A 61 15.07 3.98 10.37
C GLN A 61 15.31 2.48 10.13
N ASN A 62 14.26 1.71 9.82
CA ASN A 62 14.34 0.25 9.65
C ASN A 62 14.47 -0.19 8.18
N GLN A 63 14.01 0.63 7.23
CA GLN A 63 13.94 0.34 5.79
C GLN A 63 14.36 1.57 4.96
N PRO A 64 15.60 2.09 5.14
CA PRO A 64 16.06 3.32 4.50
C PRO A 64 16.10 3.26 2.96
N GLN A 65 16.11 2.06 2.38
CA GLN A 65 16.13 1.81 0.93
C GLN A 65 14.77 1.99 0.24
N THR A 66 13.70 2.28 1.00
CA THR A 66 12.35 2.49 0.45
C THR A 66 12.36 3.67 -0.54
N TYR A 67 11.86 3.45 -1.77
CA TYR A 67 11.78 4.52 -2.76
C TYR A 67 10.78 5.61 -2.34
N LEU A 68 11.14 6.87 -2.53
CA LEU A 68 10.30 8.01 -2.19
C LEU A 68 9.89 8.75 -3.47
N PHE A 69 8.60 8.86 -3.72
CA PHE A 69 8.04 9.57 -4.86
C PHE A 69 7.09 10.66 -4.38
N GLN A 70 7.14 11.83 -5.03
CA GLN A 70 6.27 12.95 -4.68
C GLN A 70 4.95 12.95 -5.44
N SER A 71 4.78 12.05 -6.42
CA SER A 71 3.52 11.94 -7.16
C SER A 71 3.36 10.55 -7.77
N PHE A 72 2.11 10.21 -8.11
CA PHE A 72 1.77 9.04 -8.91
C PHE A 72 2.60 8.97 -10.19
N ARG A 73 2.76 10.10 -10.90
CA ARG A 73 3.52 10.15 -12.15
C ARG A 73 4.99 9.77 -11.95
N GLN A 74 5.65 10.30 -10.92
CA GLN A 74 7.03 9.93 -10.60
C GLN A 74 7.13 8.44 -10.27
N TRP A 75 6.22 7.91 -9.44
CA TRP A 75 6.19 6.49 -9.10
C TRP A 75 5.98 5.61 -10.34
N HIS A 76 5.02 5.96 -11.18
CA HIS A 76 4.70 5.21 -12.39
C HIS A 76 5.88 5.23 -13.36
N ASP A 77 6.37 6.43 -13.66
CA ASP A 77 7.35 6.65 -14.72
C ASP A 77 8.76 6.22 -14.34
N ASN A 78 9.10 6.16 -13.05
CA ASN A 78 10.45 5.82 -12.62
C ASN A 78 10.56 4.43 -11.99
N TYR A 79 9.45 3.80 -11.64
CA TYR A 79 9.45 2.49 -11.00
C TYR A 79 8.47 1.53 -11.65
N PHE A 80 7.16 1.78 -11.55
CA PHE A 80 6.17 0.76 -11.88
C PHE A 80 6.17 0.35 -13.37
N LYS A 81 6.36 1.29 -14.30
CA LYS A 81 6.34 0.98 -15.73
C LYS A 81 7.42 0.00 -16.17
N TYR A 82 8.55 -0.04 -15.45
CA TYR A 82 9.70 -0.89 -15.74
C TYR A 82 9.61 -2.29 -15.12
N LEU A 83 8.61 -2.53 -14.27
CA LEU A 83 8.37 -3.86 -13.70
C LEU A 83 7.85 -4.83 -14.76
N ASN A 84 8.35 -6.06 -14.73
CA ASN A 84 7.80 -7.15 -15.52
C ASN A 84 6.44 -7.61 -14.95
N ASN A 85 5.72 -8.46 -15.69
CA ASN A 85 4.37 -8.90 -15.29
C ASN A 85 4.35 -9.64 -13.94
N GLN A 86 5.38 -10.44 -13.63
CA GLN A 86 5.47 -11.15 -12.36
C GLN A 86 5.66 -10.19 -11.18
N GLN A 87 6.46 -9.14 -11.36
CA GLN A 87 6.66 -8.09 -10.35
C GLN A 87 5.41 -7.23 -10.18
N LYS A 88 4.74 -6.85 -11.28
CA LYS A 88 3.47 -6.10 -11.25
C LYS A 88 2.38 -6.86 -10.50
N ALA A 89 2.29 -8.17 -10.70
CA ALA A 89 1.33 -9.03 -10.01
C ALA A 89 1.52 -9.06 -8.48
N ARG A 90 2.69 -8.70 -7.96
CA ARG A 90 2.96 -8.65 -6.52
C ARG A 90 2.74 -7.26 -5.92
N GLN A 91 2.50 -6.23 -6.73
CA GLN A 91 2.32 -4.87 -6.23
C GLN A 91 0.98 -4.75 -5.49
N VAL A 92 1.03 -4.16 -4.30
CA VAL A 92 -0.12 -3.78 -3.49
C VAL A 92 -0.05 -2.29 -3.22
N ILE A 93 -1.17 -1.60 -3.39
CA ILE A 93 -1.28 -0.17 -3.07
C ILE A 93 -2.07 -0.03 -1.77
N GLU A 94 -1.42 0.47 -0.71
CA GLU A 94 -2.08 0.78 0.54
C GLU A 94 -2.35 2.29 0.63
N ILE A 95 -3.62 2.66 0.49
CA ILE A 95 -4.06 4.05 0.50
C ILE A 95 -4.24 4.50 1.95
N ALA A 96 -3.55 5.57 2.33
CA ALA A 96 -3.52 6.18 3.65
C ALA A 96 -3.91 7.66 3.61
N LEU A 97 -4.87 7.97 2.75
CA LEU A 97 -5.34 9.32 2.48
C LEU A 97 -6.68 9.61 3.16
N LYS A 98 -7.06 10.89 3.16
CA LYS A 98 -8.41 11.27 3.55
C LYS A 98 -9.43 10.75 2.53
N PRO A 99 -10.67 10.44 2.94
CA PRO A 99 -11.68 9.81 2.10
C PRO A 99 -11.98 10.57 0.79
N GLU A 100 -11.89 11.90 0.81
CA GLU A 100 -12.16 12.74 -0.36
C GLU A 100 -11.16 12.52 -1.51
N LEU A 101 -9.99 11.95 -1.21
CA LEU A 101 -8.91 11.73 -2.18
C LEU A 101 -8.81 10.25 -2.62
N VAL A 102 -9.51 9.34 -1.93
CA VAL A 102 -9.33 7.90 -2.15
C VAL A 102 -9.82 7.49 -3.54
N TYR A 103 -10.99 7.97 -3.96
CA TYR A 103 -11.58 7.58 -5.25
C TYR A 103 -10.62 7.82 -6.41
N GLU A 104 -10.18 9.07 -6.57
CA GLU A 104 -9.30 9.49 -7.67
C GLU A 104 -7.99 8.71 -7.65
N GLN A 105 -7.40 8.51 -6.47
CA GLN A 105 -6.15 7.78 -6.35
C GLN A 105 -6.32 6.31 -6.73
N VAL A 106 -7.36 5.64 -6.23
CA VAL A 106 -7.63 4.24 -6.60
C VAL A 106 -7.79 4.10 -8.12
N MET A 107 -8.48 5.02 -8.78
CA MET A 107 -8.64 4.98 -10.24
C MET A 107 -7.30 5.09 -10.97
N LEU A 108 -6.43 6.02 -10.59
CA LEU A 108 -5.10 6.19 -11.20
C LEU A 108 -4.28 4.89 -11.18
N TYR A 109 -4.26 4.20 -10.03
CA TYR A 109 -3.50 2.96 -9.90
C TYR A 109 -4.17 1.77 -10.63
N ILE A 110 -5.51 1.71 -10.66
CA ILE A 110 -6.24 0.70 -11.47
C ILE A 110 -5.94 0.89 -12.95
N GLU A 111 -5.98 2.12 -13.45
CA GLU A 111 -5.65 2.45 -14.85
C GLU A 111 -4.21 2.10 -15.21
N ALA A 112 -3.27 2.25 -14.26
CA ALA A 112 -1.90 1.78 -14.42
C ALA A 112 -1.77 0.24 -14.47
N GLY A 113 -2.82 -0.50 -14.10
CA GLY A 113 -2.85 -1.96 -14.12
C GLY A 113 -2.55 -2.63 -12.78
N VAL A 114 -2.57 -1.89 -11.66
CA VAL A 114 -2.49 -2.48 -10.32
C VAL A 114 -3.74 -3.31 -10.04
N LYS A 115 -3.57 -4.49 -9.43
CA LYS A 115 -4.67 -5.43 -9.12
C LYS A 115 -4.96 -5.62 -7.63
N HIS A 116 -4.12 -5.12 -6.74
CA HIS A 116 -4.23 -5.36 -5.30
C HIS A 116 -4.21 -4.06 -4.50
N PHE A 117 -5.21 -3.88 -3.62
CA PHE A 117 -5.38 -2.67 -2.83
C PHE A 117 -5.69 -2.96 -1.36
N ILE A 118 -5.16 -2.10 -0.49
CA ILE A 118 -5.65 -1.93 0.88
C ILE A 118 -6.22 -0.51 0.96
N LEU A 119 -7.52 -0.42 1.27
CA LEU A 119 -8.27 0.83 1.30
C LEU A 119 -8.55 1.28 2.74
N PRO A 120 -8.55 2.59 3.03
CA PRO A 120 -8.82 3.10 4.37
C PRO A 120 -10.31 3.00 4.71
N LYS A 121 -10.64 3.33 5.97
CA LYS A 121 -12.01 3.58 6.40
C LYS A 121 -12.19 5.06 6.78
N PRO A 122 -13.28 5.72 6.33
CA PRO A 122 -14.19 5.27 5.27
C PRO A 122 -13.48 5.25 3.90
N ILE A 123 -14.00 4.45 2.96
CA ILE A 123 -13.40 4.33 1.62
C ILE A 123 -13.65 5.59 0.80
N VAL A 124 -14.86 6.15 0.88
CA VAL A 124 -15.33 7.33 0.13
C VAL A 124 -16.34 8.10 0.97
N ILE A 125 -16.67 9.33 0.55
CA ILE A 125 -17.58 10.22 1.29
C ILE A 125 -19.04 10.10 0.89
N ASN A 126 -19.36 9.47 -0.26
CA ASN A 126 -20.72 9.35 -0.74
C ASN A 126 -21.03 7.97 -1.35
N LYS A 127 -22.33 7.67 -1.45
CA LYS A 127 -22.83 6.38 -1.94
C LYS A 127 -22.55 6.17 -3.43
N GLN A 128 -22.55 7.23 -4.23
CA GLN A 128 -22.34 7.15 -5.67
C GLN A 128 -20.92 6.67 -5.99
N GLU A 129 -19.91 7.29 -5.37
CA GLU A 129 -18.51 6.86 -5.48
C GLU A 129 -18.32 5.43 -4.96
N MET A 130 -19.04 5.04 -3.90
CA MET A 130 -18.94 3.69 -3.36
C MET A 130 -19.44 2.64 -4.37
N LEU A 131 -20.56 2.93 -5.05
CA LEU A 131 -21.10 2.08 -6.09
C LEU A 131 -20.17 2.00 -7.30
N GLN A 132 -19.60 3.14 -7.73
CA GLN A 132 -18.65 3.20 -8.84
C GLN A 132 -17.37 2.41 -8.53
N ILE A 133 -16.78 2.58 -7.35
CA ILE A 133 -15.61 1.80 -6.93
C ILE A 133 -15.94 0.30 -6.92
N ALA A 134 -17.10 -0.10 -6.40
CA ALA A 134 -17.49 -1.50 -6.36
C ALA A 134 -17.65 -2.10 -7.78
N GLU A 135 -18.28 -1.37 -8.70
CA GLU A 135 -18.44 -1.79 -10.09
C GLU A 135 -17.07 -1.95 -10.78
N ILE A 136 -16.17 -0.99 -10.60
CA ILE A 136 -14.83 -1.00 -11.20
C ILE A 136 -13.98 -2.14 -10.62
N ILE A 137 -14.02 -2.34 -9.30
CA ILE A 137 -13.34 -3.44 -8.63
C ILE A 137 -13.81 -4.78 -9.21
N HIS A 138 -15.12 -4.95 -9.40
CA HIS A 138 -15.69 -6.16 -9.98
C HIS A 138 -15.26 -6.34 -11.45
N LYS A 139 -15.45 -5.30 -12.27
CA LYS A 139 -15.16 -5.31 -13.71
C LYS A 139 -13.70 -5.66 -14.02
N TYR A 140 -12.76 -5.14 -13.22
CA TYR A 140 -11.33 -5.34 -13.45
C TYR A 140 -10.71 -6.44 -12.56
N GLU A 141 -11.55 -7.21 -11.86
CA GLU A 141 -11.13 -8.30 -10.96
C GLU A 141 -10.08 -7.85 -9.94
N ILE A 142 -10.25 -6.65 -9.40
CA ILE A 142 -9.35 -6.06 -8.41
C ILE A 142 -9.59 -6.76 -7.07
N LYS A 143 -8.51 -7.16 -6.39
CA LYS A 143 -8.60 -7.62 -4.99
C LYS A 143 -8.37 -6.43 -4.07
N ALA A 144 -9.43 -5.96 -3.43
CA ALA A 144 -9.37 -4.86 -2.48
C ALA A 144 -9.78 -5.34 -1.09
N ALA A 145 -8.96 -5.03 -0.09
CA ALA A 145 -9.30 -5.21 1.32
C ALA A 145 -9.51 -3.84 1.98
N VAL A 146 -10.51 -3.73 2.84
CA VAL A 146 -10.75 -2.51 3.61
C VAL A 146 -10.07 -2.67 4.97
N ALA A 147 -9.16 -1.76 5.30
CA ALA A 147 -8.40 -1.74 6.55
C ALA A 147 -9.34 -1.46 7.75
N SER A 148 -9.94 -2.52 8.26
CA SER A 148 -10.83 -2.51 9.42
C SER A 148 -10.13 -3.04 10.66
N GLN A 149 -9.30 -2.22 11.31
CA GLN A 149 -8.52 -2.66 12.48
C GLN A 149 -9.40 -3.30 13.57
N TRP A 150 -10.63 -2.81 13.76
CA TRP A 150 -11.62 -3.42 14.67
C TRP A 150 -12.07 -4.82 14.25
N TYR A 151 -12.27 -5.07 12.96
CA TYR A 151 -12.74 -6.38 12.48
C TYR A 151 -11.70 -7.48 12.71
N TYR A 152 -10.42 -7.10 12.76
CA TYR A 152 -9.29 -8.00 12.99
C TYR A 152 -8.76 -7.96 14.42
N SER A 153 -9.35 -7.16 15.32
CA SER A 153 -9.01 -7.21 16.74
C SER A 153 -9.79 -8.35 17.42
N ASP A 154 -9.25 -8.86 18.53
CA ASP A 154 -9.94 -9.91 19.28
C ASP A 154 -11.17 -9.38 20.02
N PHE A 155 -11.24 -8.06 20.26
CA PHE A 155 -12.30 -7.44 21.05
C PHE A 155 -13.72 -7.69 20.49
N PRO A 156 -14.03 -7.51 19.19
CA PRO A 156 -15.34 -7.84 18.65
C PRO A 156 -15.67 -9.34 18.64
N LYS A 157 -14.70 -10.23 18.84
CA LYS A 157 -14.98 -11.67 19.00
C LYS A 157 -15.58 -11.97 20.38
N PHE A 158 -15.34 -11.12 21.38
CA PHE A 158 -15.81 -11.30 22.76
C PHE A 158 -17.19 -10.68 23.07
N ILE A 159 -17.77 -9.90 22.14
CA ILE A 159 -19.04 -9.18 22.33
C ILE A 159 -20.18 -9.79 21.48
N LYS A 160 -19.92 -10.89 20.77
CA LYS A 160 -20.94 -11.61 19.99
C LYS A 160 -21.80 -12.51 20.86
#